data_AF-A0A2A9FQC0-F1
#
_entry.id   AF-A0A2A9FQC0-F1
#
_cell.length_a   1.000
_cell.length_b   1.000
_cell.length_c   1.000
_cell.angle_alpha   90.00
_cell.angle_beta   90.00
_cell.angle_gamma   90.00
#
_symmetry.space_group_name_H-M   'P 1'
#
loop_
_entity.id
_entity.type
_entity.pdbx_description
1 polymer ?
#
loop_
_entity_poly.entity_id
_entity_poly.type
_entity_poly.pdbx_seq_one_letter_code
_entity_poly.pdbx_strand_id
1 'polypeptide(L)'
;MTIDKALRALEAFQGESLTGSLSDIESRIIGAGVEDVEGFCAASGIDDSFMDSAVAVKRVAGQINVIIHAAGILRSLSGIIEPGEKVENVSLGAGNTGRQFDLETNIRVAEYKFIDWQGGPESIRQNGIFKDFFDLAEHETHKKKYLYVVGTEYPLKFFNGGRALTSVLSRHPRILSRIQEKYEDSITKVCDYYEMKKNEVTICDPVSPYIGRSA
;
A
#
# COMPACT_ATOMS: atom_id res chain seq x y z
N MET A 1 -10.30 -12.54 25.00
CA MET A 1 -11.37 -11.84 24.25
C MET A 1 -11.35 -12.32 22.81
N THR A 2 -12.50 -12.65 22.20
CA THR A 2 -12.54 -13.11 20.80
C THR A 2 -12.71 -11.92 19.85
N ILE A 3 -12.16 -12.00 18.63
CA ILE A 3 -12.22 -10.89 17.66
C ILE A 3 -13.67 -10.51 17.30
N ASP A 4 -14.58 -11.48 17.29
CA ASP A 4 -16.03 -11.28 17.08
C ASP A 4 -16.65 -10.38 18.16
N LYS A 5 -16.26 -10.55 19.44
CA LYS A 5 -16.74 -9.67 20.51
C LYS A 5 -16.21 -8.25 20.37
N ALA A 6 -14.94 -8.12 19.97
CA ALA A 6 -14.33 -6.81 19.76
C ALA A 6 -14.96 -6.06 18.57
N LEU A 7 -15.25 -6.77 17.47
CA LEU A 7 -15.95 -6.20 16.31
C LEU A 7 -17.35 -5.72 16.67
N ARG A 8 -18.13 -6.53 17.39
CA ARG A 8 -19.48 -6.13 17.83
C ARG A 8 -19.48 -4.88 18.73
N ALA A 9 -18.48 -4.75 19.61
CA ALA A 9 -18.35 -3.57 20.46
C ALA A 9 -18.08 -2.30 19.63
N LEU A 10 -17.24 -2.40 18.59
CA LEU A 10 -16.97 -1.30 17.67
C LEU A 10 -18.18 -0.97 16.78
N GLU A 11 -18.89 -1.98 16.26
CA GLU A 11 -20.12 -1.80 15.49
C GLU A 11 -21.21 -1.09 16.31
N ALA A 12 -21.38 -1.49 17.58
CA ALA A 12 -22.32 -0.83 18.49
C ALA A 12 -21.95 0.64 18.75
N PHE A 13 -20.66 0.95 18.90
CA PHE A 13 -20.18 2.33 19.07
C PHE A 13 -20.34 3.18 17.80
N GLN A 14 -20.14 2.58 16.62
CA GLN A 14 -20.36 3.27 15.34
C GLN A 14 -21.84 3.62 15.13
N GLY A 15 -22.77 2.77 15.58
CA GLY A 15 -24.21 2.96 15.38
C GLY A 15 -24.57 3.07 13.89
N GLU A 16 -25.62 3.84 13.58
CA GLU A 16 -26.02 4.13 12.20
C GLU A 16 -25.11 5.17 11.52
N SER A 17 -24.44 6.02 12.31
CA SER A 17 -23.53 7.07 11.82
C SER A 17 -22.52 7.46 12.88
N LEU A 18 -21.25 7.12 12.64
CA LEU A 18 -20.16 7.49 13.54
C LEU A 18 -20.08 9.01 13.77
N THR A 19 -20.26 9.79 12.70
CA THR A 19 -20.21 11.26 12.79
C THR A 19 -21.34 11.80 13.66
N GLY A 20 -22.54 11.21 13.58
CA GLY A 20 -23.67 11.58 14.44
C GLY A 20 -23.38 11.25 15.90
N SER A 21 -22.95 10.02 16.17
CA SER A 21 -22.59 9.57 17.53
C SER A 21 -21.50 10.45 18.16
N LEU A 22 -20.48 10.84 17.40
CA LEU A 22 -19.43 11.73 17.90
C LEU A 22 -19.94 13.14 18.21
N SER A 23 -20.76 13.74 17.34
CA SER A 23 -21.34 15.07 17.56
C SER A 23 -22.24 15.13 18.80
N ASP A 24 -22.98 14.04 19.08
CA ASP A 24 -23.81 13.92 20.29
C ASP A 24 -22.94 13.79 21.55
N ILE A 25 -21.87 13.00 21.49
CA ILE A 25 -20.89 12.88 22.58
C ILE A 25 -20.23 14.24 22.88
N GLU A 26 -19.76 14.93 21.84
CA GLU A 26 -19.13 16.25 21.96
C GLU A 26 -20.05 17.27 22.62
N SER A 27 -21.33 17.30 22.22
CA SER A 27 -22.31 18.23 22.78
C SER A 27 -22.61 17.95 24.26
N ARG A 28 -22.62 16.67 24.67
CA ARG A 28 -22.97 16.25 26.04
C ARG A 28 -21.83 16.38 27.04
N ILE A 29 -20.59 16.36 26.58
CA ILE A 29 -19.41 16.42 27.46
C ILE A 29 -18.97 17.86 27.78
N ILE A 30 -19.46 18.86 27.02
CA ILE A 30 -19.15 20.27 27.28
C ILE A 30 -19.68 20.67 28.66
N GLY A 31 -18.77 21.12 29.53
CA GLY A 31 -19.09 21.55 30.89
C GLY A 31 -19.16 20.43 31.94
N ALA A 32 -18.88 19.18 31.56
CA ALA A 32 -18.86 18.03 32.47
C ALA A 32 -17.64 18.06 33.42
N GLY A 33 -17.86 17.70 34.69
CA GLY A 33 -16.80 17.45 35.67
C GLY A 33 -16.26 16.02 35.58
N VAL A 34 -15.26 15.69 36.42
CA VAL A 34 -14.61 14.36 36.41
C VAL A 34 -15.61 13.22 36.65
N GLU A 35 -16.50 13.37 37.63
CA GLU A 35 -17.52 12.35 37.95
C GLU A 35 -18.55 12.19 36.81
N ASP A 36 -18.92 13.28 36.16
CA ASP A 36 -19.84 13.28 35.01
C ASP A 36 -19.20 12.55 33.81
N VAL A 37 -17.90 12.73 33.59
CA VAL A 37 -17.16 12.08 32.51
C VAL A 37 -17.00 10.59 32.76
N GLU A 38 -16.65 10.16 33.97
CA GLU A 38 -16.55 8.73 34.31
C GLU A 38 -17.91 8.02 34.17
N GLY A 39 -18.98 8.64 34.68
CA GLY A 39 -20.33 8.13 34.53
C GLY A 39 -20.78 8.07 33.07
N PHE A 40 -20.43 9.08 32.26
CA PHE A 40 -20.72 9.12 30.84
C PHE A 40 -19.98 8.01 30.07
N CYS A 41 -18.67 7.86 30.27
CA CYS A 41 -17.87 6.82 29.63
C CYS A 41 -18.40 5.43 29.96
N ALA A 42 -18.74 5.16 31.22
CA ALA A 42 -19.35 3.90 31.64
C ALA A 42 -20.72 3.66 30.96
N ALA A 43 -21.59 4.67 30.91
CA ALA A 43 -22.90 4.58 30.27
C ALA A 43 -22.82 4.40 28.74
N SER A 44 -21.79 4.96 28.11
CA SER A 44 -21.51 4.81 26.68
C SER A 44 -20.71 3.55 26.35
N GLY A 45 -20.35 2.73 27.34
CA GLY A 45 -19.56 1.52 27.15
C GLY A 45 -18.12 1.79 26.68
N ILE A 46 -17.60 2.99 26.93
CA ILE A 46 -16.24 3.41 26.63
C ILE A 46 -15.38 3.15 27.88
N ASP A 47 -15.01 1.89 28.06
CA ASP A 47 -14.18 1.42 29.17
C ASP A 47 -12.85 0.83 28.66
N ASP A 48 -12.00 0.36 29.58
CA ASP A 48 -10.73 -0.29 29.26
C ASP A 48 -10.93 -1.49 28.31
N SER A 49 -12.04 -2.24 28.46
CA SER A 49 -12.35 -3.39 27.61
C SER A 49 -12.70 -2.96 26.18
N PHE A 50 -13.41 -1.85 26.00
CA PHE A 50 -13.66 -1.25 24.68
C PHE A 50 -12.35 -0.78 24.03
N MET A 51 -11.48 -0.11 24.80
CA MET A 51 -10.19 0.34 24.29
C MET A 51 -9.28 -0.83 23.88
N ASP A 52 -9.23 -1.89 24.70
CA ASP A 52 -8.51 -3.13 24.37
C ASP A 52 -9.08 -3.78 23.10
N SER A 53 -10.40 -3.77 22.92
CA SER A 53 -11.08 -4.26 21.72
C SER A 53 -10.67 -3.48 20.48
N ALA A 54 -10.70 -2.15 20.54
CA ALA A 54 -10.30 -1.27 19.45
C ALA A 54 -8.84 -1.48 19.05
N VAL A 55 -7.94 -1.58 20.03
CA VAL A 55 -6.51 -1.85 19.82
C VAL A 55 -6.30 -3.23 19.20
N ALA A 56 -7.00 -4.26 19.69
CA ALA A 56 -6.90 -5.61 19.15
C ALA A 56 -7.34 -5.68 17.68
N VAL A 57 -8.48 -5.07 17.34
CA VAL A 57 -8.97 -5.01 15.95
C VAL A 57 -8.02 -4.20 15.09
N LYS A 58 -7.56 -3.03 15.54
CA LYS A 58 -6.57 -2.20 14.82
C LYS A 58 -5.28 -2.98 14.55
N ARG A 59 -4.80 -3.76 15.52
CA ARG A 59 -3.59 -4.59 15.36
C ARG A 59 -3.78 -5.63 14.26
N VAL A 60 -4.91 -6.33 14.23
CA VAL A 60 -5.21 -7.32 13.19
C VAL A 60 -5.39 -6.64 11.84
N ALA A 61 -6.20 -5.58 11.78
CA ALA A 61 -6.45 -4.80 10.56
C ALA A 61 -5.14 -4.25 9.96
N GLY A 62 -4.22 -3.77 10.80
CA GLY A 62 -2.91 -3.30 10.36
C GLY A 62 -2.04 -4.38 9.72
N GLN A 63 -2.24 -5.67 10.06
CA GLN A 63 -1.53 -6.79 9.44
C GLN A 63 -2.17 -7.27 8.13
N ILE A 64 -3.45 -6.92 7.86
CA ILE A 64 -4.15 -7.36 6.64
C ILE A 64 -3.38 -6.92 5.39
N ASN A 65 -2.81 -5.72 5.36
CA ASN A 65 -2.01 -5.27 4.22
C ASN A 65 -0.79 -6.18 3.96
N VAL A 66 -0.11 -6.62 5.02
CA VAL A 66 1.03 -7.54 4.91
C VAL A 66 0.57 -8.93 4.45
N ILE A 67 -0.57 -9.40 4.96
CA ILE A 67 -1.17 -10.69 4.58
C ILE A 67 -1.58 -10.67 3.11
N ILE A 68 -2.27 -9.62 2.64
CA ILE A 68 -2.66 -9.46 1.24
C ILE A 68 -1.43 -9.46 0.34
N HIS A 69 -0.38 -8.75 0.73
CA HIS A 69 0.85 -8.71 -0.03
C HIS A 69 1.52 -10.10 -0.12
N ALA A 70 1.75 -10.76 1.02
CA ALA A 70 2.36 -12.09 1.06
C ALA A 70 1.53 -13.15 0.30
N ALA A 71 0.22 -13.20 0.57
CA ALA A 71 -0.69 -14.16 -0.05
C ALA A 71 -0.87 -13.86 -1.54
N GLY A 72 -0.95 -12.58 -1.91
CA GLY A 72 -1.05 -12.12 -3.30
C GLY A 72 0.14 -12.57 -4.13
N ILE A 73 1.37 -12.40 -3.62
CA ILE A 73 2.59 -12.90 -4.27
C ILE A 73 2.49 -14.42 -4.45
N LEU A 74 2.27 -15.17 -3.36
CA LEU A 74 2.26 -16.64 -3.42
C LEU A 74 1.19 -17.19 -4.37
N ARG A 75 0.01 -16.55 -4.41
CA ARG A 75 -1.09 -16.95 -5.29
C ARG A 75 -0.83 -16.61 -6.75
N SER A 76 -0.12 -15.52 -7.05
CA SER A 76 0.18 -15.16 -8.45
C SER A 76 1.28 -16.02 -9.05
N LEU A 77 2.18 -16.60 -8.25
CA LEU A 77 3.32 -17.39 -8.74
C LEU A 77 2.91 -18.48 -9.75
N SER A 78 1.85 -19.24 -9.47
CA SER A 78 1.40 -20.30 -10.38
C SER A 78 0.94 -19.80 -11.75
N GLY A 79 0.50 -18.54 -11.85
CA GLY A 79 0.07 -17.93 -13.10
C GLY A 79 1.17 -17.22 -13.87
N ILE A 80 2.31 -16.92 -13.23
CA ILE A 80 3.39 -16.13 -13.85
C ILE A 80 4.67 -16.91 -14.10
N ILE A 81 4.93 -17.99 -13.35
CA ILE A 81 6.17 -18.77 -13.46
C ILE A 81 6.11 -19.64 -14.71
N GLU A 82 7.13 -19.50 -15.56
CA GLU A 82 7.27 -20.25 -16.82
C GLU A 82 7.85 -21.66 -16.58
N PRO A 83 7.64 -22.64 -17.47
CA PRO A 83 8.29 -23.95 -17.37
C PRO A 83 9.82 -23.83 -17.31
N GLY A 84 10.43 -24.35 -16.23
CA GLY A 84 11.88 -24.29 -16.00
C GLY A 84 12.37 -23.03 -15.27
N GLU A 85 11.49 -22.05 -15.04
CA GLU A 85 11.77 -20.93 -14.15
C GLU A 85 11.74 -21.40 -12.68
N LYS A 86 12.71 -20.94 -11.90
CA LYS A 86 12.90 -21.29 -10.49
C LYS A 86 13.00 -20.02 -9.66
N VAL A 87 12.22 -19.98 -8.59
CA VAL A 87 12.30 -18.94 -7.58
C VAL A 87 13.64 -19.02 -6.86
N GLU A 88 14.36 -17.91 -6.84
CA GLU A 88 15.64 -17.76 -6.13
C GLU A 88 15.43 -17.03 -4.81
N ASN A 89 14.65 -15.95 -4.82
CA ASN A 89 14.28 -15.20 -3.62
C ASN A 89 12.83 -14.70 -3.69
N VAL A 90 12.18 -14.60 -2.52
CA VAL A 90 10.88 -13.92 -2.36
C VAL A 90 10.90 -13.11 -1.06
N SER A 91 10.46 -11.87 -1.12
CA SER A 91 10.20 -11.04 0.05
C SER A 91 8.70 -10.98 0.32
N LEU A 92 8.24 -11.74 1.31
CA LEU A 92 6.81 -11.76 1.70
C LEU A 92 6.47 -10.72 2.78
N GLY A 93 7.48 -10.21 3.49
CA GLY A 93 7.31 -9.22 4.54
C GLY A 93 7.58 -7.82 3.99
N ALA A 94 6.64 -6.90 4.14
CA ALA A 94 6.76 -5.50 3.73
C ALA A 94 8.02 -4.86 4.36
N GLY A 95 9.13 -4.81 3.61
CA GLY A 95 10.33 -4.06 3.94
C GLY A 95 11.30 -4.66 4.98
N ASN A 96 11.14 -5.91 5.41
CA ASN A 96 11.90 -6.45 6.57
C ASN A 96 12.81 -7.65 6.31
N THR A 97 13.01 -8.04 5.05
CA THR A 97 13.80 -9.25 4.72
C THR A 97 15.22 -8.92 4.21
N GLY A 98 15.56 -7.64 4.03
CA GLY A 98 16.83 -7.20 3.44
C GLY A 98 16.98 -7.56 1.96
N ARG A 99 15.90 -8.01 1.31
CA ARG A 99 15.86 -8.33 -0.12
C ARG A 99 15.57 -7.07 -0.94
N GLN A 100 16.13 -7.04 -2.15
CA GLN A 100 16.03 -5.88 -3.02
C GLN A 100 14.68 -5.79 -3.73
N PHE A 101 14.08 -6.92 -4.10
CA PHE A 101 12.80 -7.02 -4.81
C PHE A 101 11.87 -8.02 -4.13
N ASP A 102 10.57 -7.87 -4.35
CA ASP A 102 9.54 -8.78 -3.86
C ASP A 102 9.69 -10.22 -4.41
N LEU A 103 10.08 -10.36 -5.69
CA LEU A 103 10.33 -11.65 -6.33
C LEU A 103 11.60 -11.60 -7.17
N GLU A 104 12.42 -12.63 -7.04
CA GLU A 104 13.54 -12.90 -7.91
C GLU A 104 13.56 -14.38 -8.31
N THR A 105 13.69 -14.63 -9.60
CA THR A 105 13.86 -15.97 -10.18
C THR A 105 15.13 -15.99 -11.00
N ASN A 106 15.47 -17.16 -11.54
CA ASN A 106 16.56 -17.29 -12.51
C ASN A 106 16.32 -16.54 -13.82
N ILE A 107 15.11 -16.02 -14.09
CA ILE A 107 14.80 -15.29 -15.33
C ILE A 107 14.21 -13.90 -15.13
N ARG A 108 13.67 -13.57 -13.94
CA ARG A 108 13.01 -12.28 -13.70
C ARG A 108 13.27 -11.69 -12.32
N VAL A 109 13.12 -10.38 -12.23
CA VAL A 109 12.96 -9.62 -10.99
C VAL A 109 11.62 -8.89 -11.04
N ALA A 110 10.91 -8.82 -9.93
CA ALA A 110 9.61 -8.17 -9.89
C ALA A 110 9.28 -7.50 -8.56
N GLU A 111 8.54 -6.39 -8.65
CA GLU A 111 7.89 -5.71 -7.52
C GLU A 111 6.37 -5.85 -7.62
N TYR A 112 5.71 -5.90 -6.46
CA TYR A 112 4.26 -6.05 -6.35
C TYR A 112 3.61 -4.87 -5.64
N LYS A 113 2.61 -4.25 -6.29
CA LYS A 113 1.75 -3.23 -5.69
C LYS A 113 0.29 -3.67 -5.67
N PHE A 114 -0.13 -4.19 -4.52
CA PHE A 114 -1.54 -4.51 -4.22
C PHE A 114 -2.30 -3.27 -3.74
N ILE A 115 -2.47 -2.30 -4.63
CA ILE A 115 -3.15 -1.04 -4.34
C ILE A 115 -4.53 -1.06 -4.95
N ASP A 116 -5.56 -0.96 -4.11
CA ASP A 116 -6.93 -0.74 -4.54
C ASP A 116 -7.14 0.76 -4.83
N TRP A 117 -6.88 1.16 -6.08
CA TRP A 117 -6.98 2.56 -6.54
C TRP A 117 -8.44 3.03 -6.49
N GLN A 118 -8.69 4.11 -5.75
CA GLN A 118 -10.02 4.71 -5.57
C GLN A 118 -10.26 5.90 -6.51
N GLY A 119 -9.20 6.36 -7.19
CA GLY A 119 -9.24 7.58 -7.98
C GLY A 119 -9.06 8.84 -7.11
N GLY A 120 -8.54 9.90 -7.74
CA GLY A 120 -8.17 11.14 -7.04
C GLY A 120 -6.68 11.23 -6.66
N PRO A 121 -6.30 12.18 -5.78
CA PRO A 121 -4.91 12.43 -5.43
C PRO A 121 -4.36 11.37 -4.46
N GLU A 122 -3.99 10.20 -4.99
CA GLU A 122 -3.36 9.11 -4.23
C GLU A 122 -1.83 9.27 -4.16
N SER A 123 -1.35 10.46 -3.77
CA SER A 123 0.06 10.85 -3.93
C SER A 123 1.05 9.92 -3.24
N ILE A 124 0.74 9.41 -2.04
CA ILE A 124 1.64 8.50 -1.31
C ILE A 124 1.83 7.19 -2.08
N ARG A 125 0.72 6.62 -2.60
CA ARG A 125 0.70 5.39 -3.39
C ARG A 125 1.42 5.57 -4.72
N GLN A 126 1.19 6.69 -5.40
CA GLN A 126 1.89 7.09 -6.63
C GLN A 126 3.40 7.28 -6.43
N ASN A 127 3.81 7.89 -5.33
CA ASN A 127 5.23 8.07 -5.04
C ASN A 127 5.92 6.72 -4.79
N GLY A 128 5.24 5.80 -4.09
CA GLY A 128 5.73 4.45 -3.86
C GLY A 128 5.90 3.64 -5.15
N ILE A 129 4.91 3.66 -6.04
CA ILE A 129 5.02 2.91 -7.31
C ILE A 129 6.10 3.48 -8.25
N PHE A 130 6.34 4.79 -8.23
CA PHE A 130 7.44 5.39 -8.99
C PHE A 130 8.80 4.90 -8.48
N LYS A 131 9.00 4.86 -7.15
CA LYS A 131 10.23 4.36 -6.55
C LYS A 131 10.52 2.92 -7.00
N ASP A 132 9.53 2.03 -6.90
CA ASP A 132 9.68 0.64 -7.33
C ASP A 132 10.03 0.52 -8.82
N PHE A 133 9.35 1.29 -9.67
CA PHE A 133 9.66 1.33 -11.11
C PHE A 133 11.10 1.80 -11.36
N PHE A 134 11.54 2.85 -10.68
CA PHE A 134 12.92 3.34 -10.76
C PHE A 134 13.92 2.26 -10.32
N ASP A 135 13.68 1.60 -9.19
CA ASP A 135 14.58 0.57 -8.66
C ASP A 135 14.69 -0.62 -9.63
N LEU A 136 13.59 -1.04 -10.25
CA LEU A 136 13.59 -2.04 -11.32
C LEU A 136 14.33 -1.55 -12.57
N ALA A 137 14.02 -0.35 -13.06
CA ALA A 137 14.56 0.20 -14.30
C ALA A 137 16.07 0.42 -14.23
N GLU A 138 16.60 0.88 -13.09
CA GLU A 138 18.03 1.10 -12.86
C GLU A 138 18.79 -0.15 -12.39
N HIS A 139 18.10 -1.27 -12.13
CA HIS A 139 18.78 -2.50 -11.75
C HIS A 139 19.50 -3.14 -12.93
N GLU A 140 20.81 -3.30 -12.82
CA GLU A 140 21.65 -3.95 -13.82
C GLU A 140 21.53 -5.47 -13.70
N THR A 141 20.78 -6.09 -14.61
CA THR A 141 20.58 -7.53 -14.66
C THR A 141 20.20 -7.96 -16.07
N HIS A 142 20.44 -9.23 -16.40
CA HIS A 142 19.94 -9.87 -17.63
C HIS A 142 18.51 -10.38 -17.48
N LYS A 143 17.98 -10.37 -16.25
CA LYS A 143 16.63 -10.84 -15.92
C LYS A 143 15.57 -9.87 -16.43
N LYS A 144 14.43 -10.39 -16.86
CA LYS A 144 13.25 -9.58 -17.22
C LYS A 144 12.77 -8.82 -15.97
N LYS A 145 12.34 -7.56 -16.13
CA LYS A 145 11.89 -6.71 -15.01
C LYS A 145 10.38 -6.51 -15.09
N TYR A 146 9.68 -6.76 -13.99
CA TYR A 146 8.23 -6.64 -13.94
C TYR A 146 7.75 -5.79 -12.76
N LEU A 147 6.75 -4.97 -13.00
CA LEU A 147 5.99 -4.30 -11.96
C LEU A 147 4.55 -4.81 -12.01
N TYR A 148 4.20 -5.64 -11.05
CA TYR A 148 2.88 -6.26 -10.98
C TYR A 148 1.93 -5.39 -10.15
N VAL A 149 0.82 -4.98 -10.75
CA VAL A 149 -0.12 -4.01 -10.18
C VAL A 149 -1.56 -4.52 -10.28
N VAL A 150 -2.41 -4.01 -9.41
CA VAL A 150 -3.86 -4.23 -9.45
C VAL A 150 -4.50 -3.23 -10.40
N GLY A 151 -4.85 -3.68 -11.60
CA GLY A 151 -5.28 -2.82 -12.70
C GLY A 151 -4.14 -1.92 -13.20
N THR A 152 -3.98 -1.83 -14.51
CA THR A 152 -2.92 -1.00 -15.11
C THR A 152 -3.35 0.44 -15.38
N GLU A 153 -4.65 0.73 -15.41
CA GLU A 153 -5.19 2.05 -15.80
C GLU A 153 -4.61 3.21 -14.96
N TYR A 154 -4.73 3.13 -13.62
CA TYR A 154 -4.26 4.19 -12.73
C TYR A 154 -2.73 4.31 -12.70
N PRO A 155 -1.95 3.22 -12.55
CA PRO A 155 -0.50 3.27 -12.69
C PRO A 155 -0.04 3.91 -13.99
N LEU A 156 -0.58 3.48 -15.14
CA LEU A 156 -0.16 4.00 -16.44
C LEU A 156 -0.58 5.47 -16.60
N LYS A 157 -1.77 5.87 -16.15
CA LYS A 157 -2.18 7.27 -16.14
C LYS A 157 -1.23 8.14 -15.32
N PHE A 158 -0.76 7.63 -14.17
CA PHE A 158 0.23 8.33 -13.35
C PHE A 158 1.60 8.42 -14.03
N PHE A 159 2.10 7.32 -14.60
CA PHE A 159 3.40 7.28 -15.29
C PHE A 159 3.44 8.16 -16.54
N ASN A 160 2.32 8.26 -17.27
CA ASN A 160 2.17 9.19 -18.38
C ASN A 160 1.80 10.61 -17.92
N GLY A 161 1.69 10.85 -16.62
CA GLY A 161 1.33 12.12 -16.03
C GLY A 161 2.51 13.07 -15.82
N GLY A 162 2.22 14.37 -15.76
CA GLY A 162 3.24 15.42 -15.63
C GLY A 162 3.63 15.79 -14.20
N ARG A 163 3.50 14.89 -13.21
CA ARG A 163 3.92 15.21 -11.82
C ARG A 163 5.43 15.44 -11.77
N ALA A 164 5.86 16.48 -11.07
CA ALA A 164 7.28 16.80 -10.91
C ALA A 164 8.01 15.74 -10.07
N LEU A 165 9.20 15.32 -10.49
CA LEU A 165 10.02 14.36 -9.77
C LEU A 165 10.44 14.86 -8.39
N THR A 166 10.67 16.17 -8.25
CA THR A 166 10.95 16.82 -6.95
C THR A 166 9.81 16.60 -5.93
N SER A 167 8.56 16.55 -6.39
CA SER A 167 7.39 16.25 -5.53
C SER A 167 7.29 14.75 -5.23
N VAL A 168 7.45 13.92 -6.25
CA VAL A 168 7.27 12.46 -6.17
C VAL A 168 8.36 11.81 -5.31
N LEU A 169 9.60 12.29 -5.45
CA LEU A 169 10.78 11.80 -4.74
C LEU A 169 11.15 12.66 -3.52
N SER A 170 10.23 13.49 -3.02
CA SER A 170 10.47 14.36 -1.85
C SER A 170 10.97 13.60 -0.61
N ARG A 171 10.57 12.32 -0.45
CA ARG A 171 11.03 11.43 0.63
C ARG A 171 12.23 10.55 0.25
N HIS A 172 12.69 10.63 -1.00
CA HIS A 172 13.78 9.83 -1.56
C HIS A 172 14.80 10.73 -2.31
N PRO A 173 15.42 11.71 -1.63
CA PRO A 173 16.30 12.69 -2.28
C PRO A 173 17.48 12.05 -3.01
N ARG A 174 17.99 10.91 -2.52
CA ARG A 174 19.09 10.17 -3.18
C ARG A 174 18.70 9.63 -4.56
N ILE A 175 17.44 9.21 -4.74
CA ILE A 175 16.95 8.76 -6.05
C ILE A 175 16.90 9.94 -7.02
N LEU A 176 16.41 11.09 -6.54
CA LEU A 176 16.35 12.31 -7.34
C LEU A 176 17.76 12.74 -7.79
N SER A 177 18.73 12.77 -6.87
CA SER A 177 20.12 13.10 -7.20
C SER A 177 20.71 12.14 -8.25
N ARG A 178 20.46 10.82 -8.12
CA ARG A 178 20.91 9.84 -9.11
C ARG A 178 20.32 10.08 -10.50
N ILE A 179 19.06 10.48 -10.58
CA ILE A 179 18.42 10.83 -11.87
C ILE A 179 19.11 12.06 -12.46
N GLN A 180 19.29 13.11 -11.66
CA GLN A 180 19.91 14.37 -12.10
C GLN A 180 21.38 14.18 -12.52
N GLU A 181 22.15 13.38 -11.78
CA GLU A 181 23.54 13.07 -12.11
C GLU A 181 23.69 12.26 -13.40
N LYS A 182 22.74 11.34 -13.67
CA LYS A 182 22.83 10.42 -14.81
C LYS A 182 22.19 10.95 -16.09
N TYR A 183 21.15 11.76 -15.97
CA TYR A 183 20.30 12.20 -17.08
C TYR A 183 20.20 13.74 -17.22
N GLU A 184 20.95 14.46 -16.39
CA GLU A 184 20.99 15.93 -16.35
C GLU A 184 19.61 16.56 -16.06
N ASP A 185 19.49 17.88 -16.22
CA ASP A 185 18.27 18.64 -15.93
C ASP A 185 17.14 18.43 -16.97
N SER A 186 17.33 17.52 -17.93
CA SER A 186 16.33 17.21 -18.95
C SER A 186 15.13 16.42 -18.42
N ILE A 187 15.31 15.70 -17.31
CA ILE A 187 14.30 14.82 -16.71
C ILE A 187 13.72 15.48 -15.46
N THR A 188 12.56 16.12 -15.58
CA THR A 188 11.95 16.89 -14.48
C THR A 188 10.61 16.33 -14.02
N LYS A 189 9.93 15.56 -14.87
CA LYS A 189 8.62 14.97 -14.62
C LYS A 189 8.66 13.45 -14.66
N VAL A 190 7.64 12.83 -14.07
CA VAL A 190 7.42 11.38 -14.09
C VAL A 190 7.36 10.84 -15.52
N CYS A 191 6.60 11.49 -16.40
CA CYS A 191 6.49 11.11 -17.81
C CYS A 191 7.83 11.12 -18.54
N ASP A 192 8.71 12.08 -18.25
CA ASP A 192 10.01 12.20 -18.91
C ASP A 192 10.88 10.97 -18.60
N TYR A 193 10.97 10.60 -17.31
CA TYR A 193 11.72 9.41 -16.89
C TYR A 193 11.06 8.12 -17.39
N TYR A 194 9.73 8.05 -17.31
CA TYR A 194 8.98 6.87 -17.74
C TYR A 194 9.16 6.61 -19.22
N GLU A 195 9.05 7.62 -20.08
CA GLU A 195 9.18 7.45 -21.53
C GLU A 195 10.54 6.88 -21.92
N MET A 196 11.60 7.31 -21.23
CA MET A 196 12.96 6.80 -21.43
C MET A 196 13.11 5.33 -21.02
N LYS A 197 12.39 4.88 -19.98
CA LYS A 197 12.60 3.58 -19.33
C LYS A 197 11.46 2.58 -19.50
N LYS A 198 10.35 2.95 -20.15
CA LYS A 198 9.14 2.11 -20.25
C LYS A 198 9.38 0.75 -20.91
N ASN A 199 10.41 0.63 -21.74
CA ASN A 199 10.77 -0.64 -22.39
C ASN A 199 11.64 -1.55 -21.50
N GLU A 200 12.20 -1.02 -20.42
CA GLU A 200 13.03 -1.78 -19.48
C GLU A 200 12.19 -2.58 -18.48
N VAL A 201 10.99 -2.10 -18.14
CA VAL A 201 10.13 -2.69 -17.10
C VAL A 201 8.73 -2.91 -17.65
N THR A 202 8.26 -4.16 -17.61
CA THR A 202 6.89 -4.50 -18.01
C THR A 202 5.93 -4.25 -16.85
N ILE A 203 4.99 -3.33 -17.03
CA ILE A 203 3.89 -3.08 -16.08
C ILE A 203 2.68 -3.91 -16.53
N CYS A 204 2.22 -4.85 -15.70
CA CYS A 204 1.06 -5.67 -16.02
C CYS A 204 0.30 -6.10 -14.77
N ASP A 205 -0.90 -6.66 -14.99
CA ASP A 205 -1.80 -7.10 -13.93
C ASP A 205 -2.06 -8.61 -13.98
N PRO A 206 -1.13 -9.42 -13.46
CA PRO A 206 -1.39 -10.84 -13.23
C PRO A 206 -2.05 -11.10 -11.86
N VAL A 207 -2.32 -10.05 -11.06
CA VAL A 207 -2.63 -10.19 -9.63
C VAL A 207 -4.10 -9.94 -9.28
N SER A 208 -4.83 -9.16 -10.08
CA SER A 208 -6.26 -8.87 -9.87
C SER A 208 -7.13 -10.12 -9.62
N PRO A 209 -6.96 -11.25 -10.35
CA PRO A 209 -7.74 -12.47 -10.09
C PRO A 209 -7.60 -13.00 -8.65
N TYR A 210 -6.51 -12.68 -7.97
CA TYR A 210 -6.19 -13.25 -6.65
C TYR A 210 -6.58 -12.38 -5.48
N ILE A 211 -7.02 -11.15 -5.72
CA ILE A 211 -7.39 -10.18 -4.67
C ILE A 211 -8.88 -9.82 -4.68
N GLY A 212 -9.69 -10.55 -5.46
CA GLY A 212 -11.15 -10.46 -5.39
C GLY A 212 -11.78 -9.35 -6.22
N ARG A 213 -11.05 -8.75 -7.17
CA ARG A 213 -11.70 -7.99 -8.24
C ARG A 213 -12.18 -8.99 -9.30
N SER A 214 -13.49 -9.19 -9.38
CA SER A 214 -14.09 -9.71 -10.61
C SER A 214 -13.71 -8.76 -11.75
N ALA A 215 -13.20 -9.31 -12.85
CA ALA A 215 -12.82 -8.56 -14.05
C ALA A 215 -13.98 -7.74 -14.61
#